data_AF-A0A3B0TU15-F1
#
_entry.id   AF-A0A3B0TU15-F1
#
_cell.length_a   1.000
_cell.length_b   1.000
_cell.length_c   1.000
_cell.angle_alpha   90.00
_cell.angle_beta   90.00
_cell.angle_gamma   90.00
#
_symmetry.space_group_name_H-M   'P 1'
#
loop_
_entity.id
_entity.type
_entity.pdbx_description
1 polymer ?
#
loop_
_entity_poly.entity_id
_entity_poly.type
_entity_poly.pdbx_seq_one_letter_code
_entity_poly.pdbx_strand_id
1 'polypeptide(L)'
;MTILKKTLHGAIAFLVLAMLAASPSYAISFGNNSSEWAYDGECDDPRFAGPGMADTLLDEDMGRDASDCRNLLNKGRIYIRSGGGDNGVHFGDNSSEWAYDGECDDPRFKGPGMADTLLEEDTGSDASDCRSLYREGSIWLR
;
A
#
# COMPACT_ATOMS: atom_id res chain seq x y z
N MET A 1 -29.52 -28.86 54.09
CA MET A 1 -28.06 -28.97 53.97
C MET A 1 -27.81 -30.10 52.97
N THR A 2 -27.30 -29.94 51.74
CA THR A 2 -26.54 -28.86 51.12
C THR A 2 -26.45 -29.18 49.61
N ILE A 3 -26.83 -28.21 48.77
CA ILE A 3 -26.18 -27.84 47.48
C ILE A 3 -26.24 -28.79 46.27
N LEU A 4 -27.10 -28.35 45.34
CA LEU A 4 -27.05 -28.43 43.88
C LEU A 4 -25.69 -28.00 43.27
N LYS A 5 -25.36 -28.55 42.08
CA LYS A 5 -24.46 -28.05 41.01
C LYS A 5 -23.11 -28.75 40.89
N LYS A 6 -22.82 -29.29 39.69
CA LYS A 6 -21.80 -28.79 38.73
C LYS A 6 -21.53 -29.85 37.65
N THR A 7 -22.12 -29.69 36.47
CA THR A 7 -21.55 -29.09 35.24
C THR A 7 -21.02 -30.12 34.27
N LEU A 8 -21.87 -30.42 33.29
CA LEU A 8 -21.58 -30.99 31.99
C LEU A 8 -20.84 -29.95 31.13
N HIS A 9 -19.50 -29.88 31.17
CA HIS A 9 -18.72 -29.05 30.24
C HIS A 9 -17.34 -29.68 30.03
N GLY A 10 -17.25 -30.64 29.10
CA GLY A 10 -16.01 -31.37 28.83
C GLY A 10 -15.77 -31.66 27.34
N ALA A 11 -16.32 -30.85 26.44
CA ALA A 11 -16.19 -31.05 24.98
C ALA A 11 -15.90 -29.75 24.19
N ILE A 12 -15.34 -28.72 24.82
CA ILE A 12 -15.02 -27.43 24.16
C ILE A 12 -13.55 -27.06 24.38
N ALA A 13 -12.65 -28.02 24.22
CA ALA A 13 -11.20 -27.76 24.28
C ALA A 13 -10.49 -28.01 22.93
N PHE A 14 -11.25 -28.20 21.84
CA PHE A 14 -10.69 -28.56 20.52
C PHE A 14 -10.97 -27.54 19.40
N LEU A 15 -11.43 -26.33 19.72
CA LEU A 15 -11.92 -25.41 18.68
C LEU A 15 -11.48 -23.95 18.82
N VAL A 16 -10.29 -23.69 19.35
CA VAL A 16 -9.76 -22.31 19.38
C VAL A 16 -8.25 -22.29 19.18
N LEU A 17 -7.76 -22.67 17.99
CA LEU A 17 -6.47 -22.15 17.51
C LEU A 17 -6.27 -22.32 15.99
N ALA A 18 -7.09 -21.62 15.21
CA ALA A 18 -6.75 -21.34 13.81
C ALA A 18 -7.39 -20.01 13.38
N MET A 19 -7.13 -18.93 14.11
CA MET A 19 -7.20 -17.61 13.50
C MET A 19 -5.91 -17.46 12.68
N LEU A 20 -5.94 -18.00 11.46
CA LEU A 20 -5.02 -17.57 10.42
C LEU A 20 -5.25 -16.07 10.24
N ALA A 21 -4.27 -15.27 10.63
CA ALA A 21 -4.24 -13.86 10.27
C ALA A 21 -4.16 -13.78 8.75
N ALA A 22 -5.31 -13.73 8.08
CA ALA A 22 -5.41 -13.27 6.70
C ALA A 22 -4.97 -11.80 6.73
N SER A 23 -3.68 -11.56 6.48
CA SER A 23 -3.22 -10.21 6.19
C SER A 23 -4.01 -9.76 4.96
N PRO A 24 -4.71 -8.62 4.99
CA PRO A 24 -5.31 -8.08 3.78
C PRO A 24 -4.17 -7.87 2.79
N SER A 25 -4.08 -8.74 1.78
CA SER A 25 -3.31 -8.42 0.59
C SER A 25 -4.07 -7.29 -0.07
N TYR A 26 -3.65 -6.05 0.16
CA TYR A 26 -4.15 -4.91 -0.58
C TYR A 26 -3.72 -5.12 -2.03
N ALA A 27 -4.63 -5.71 -2.81
CA ALA A 27 -4.46 -5.82 -4.24
C ALA A 27 -4.55 -4.40 -4.80
N ILE A 28 -3.49 -3.92 -5.43
CA ILE A 28 -3.49 -2.60 -6.06
C ILE A 28 -4.68 -2.48 -7.03
N SER A 29 -5.40 -1.36 -6.94
CA SER A 29 -6.43 -1.02 -7.93
C SER A 29 -5.74 -0.47 -9.17
N PHE A 30 -5.83 -1.21 -10.28
CA PHE A 30 -5.27 -0.78 -11.57
C PHE A 30 -6.04 0.39 -12.20
N GLY A 31 -7.26 0.67 -11.72
CA GLY A 31 -8.07 1.76 -12.24
C GLY A 31 -8.70 1.45 -13.61
N ASN A 32 -8.62 2.40 -14.53
CA ASN A 32 -9.27 2.39 -15.85
C ASN A 32 -8.28 2.70 -16.99
N ASN A 33 -8.76 2.89 -18.22
CA ASN A 33 -7.95 3.21 -19.41
C ASN A 33 -8.32 4.61 -19.96
N SER A 34 -8.31 5.62 -19.10
CA SER A 34 -8.74 6.99 -19.45
C SER A 34 -7.60 7.94 -19.83
N SER A 35 -6.34 7.50 -19.75
CA SER A 35 -5.19 8.29 -20.22
C SER A 35 -5.15 8.35 -21.75
N GLU A 36 -4.50 9.39 -22.28
CA GLU A 36 -4.15 9.49 -23.70
C GLU A 36 -3.19 8.37 -24.14
N TRP A 37 -2.39 7.84 -23.21
CA TRP A 37 -1.39 6.80 -23.46
C TRP A 37 -1.91 5.38 -23.22
N ALA A 38 -3.16 5.22 -22.77
CA ALA A 38 -3.70 3.90 -22.51
C ALA A 38 -3.78 3.04 -23.79
N TYR A 39 -3.48 1.74 -23.66
CA TYR A 39 -3.47 0.74 -24.74
C TYR A 39 -2.34 0.89 -25.77
N ASP A 40 -1.24 1.55 -25.42
CA ASP A 40 -0.07 1.66 -26.29
C ASP A 40 0.96 0.52 -26.11
N GLY A 41 0.76 -0.33 -25.09
CA GLY A 41 1.59 -1.49 -24.79
C GLY A 41 2.69 -1.23 -23.76
N GLU A 42 2.79 -0.01 -23.24
CA GLU A 42 3.61 0.39 -22.10
C GLU A 42 2.71 0.58 -20.87
N CYS A 43 3.28 0.64 -19.67
CA CYS A 43 2.55 0.99 -18.45
C CYS A 43 2.92 2.42 -18.05
N ASP A 44 1.94 3.32 -18.04
CA ASP A 44 2.16 4.74 -17.68
C ASP A 44 1.97 5.03 -16.19
N ASP A 45 1.54 4.04 -15.42
CA ASP A 45 1.20 4.23 -14.02
C ASP A 45 2.45 4.27 -13.13
N PRO A 46 2.78 5.42 -12.51
CA PRO A 46 4.01 5.60 -11.75
C PRO A 46 4.10 4.72 -10.49
N ARG A 47 3.00 4.07 -10.10
CA ARG A 47 2.99 3.08 -9.02
C ARG A 47 3.72 1.78 -9.38
N PHE A 48 4.07 1.59 -10.66
CA PHE A 48 4.81 0.43 -11.17
C PHE A 48 6.24 0.79 -11.60
N ALA A 49 7.06 -0.24 -11.77
CA ALA A 49 8.42 -0.14 -12.30
C ALA A 49 8.82 -1.40 -13.07
N GLY A 50 9.72 -1.28 -14.05
CA GLY A 50 10.29 -2.41 -14.80
C GLY A 50 10.38 -2.19 -16.31
N PRO A 51 10.90 -3.16 -17.09
CA PRO A 51 11.14 -3.08 -18.54
C PRO A 51 9.90 -2.95 -19.45
N GLY A 52 8.73 -2.60 -18.92
CA GLY A 52 7.53 -2.31 -19.70
C GLY A 52 6.87 -0.99 -19.33
N MET A 53 7.53 -0.17 -18.53
CA MET A 53 7.04 1.18 -18.22
C MET A 53 7.29 2.12 -19.38
N ALA A 54 6.43 3.13 -19.52
CA ALA A 54 6.70 4.26 -20.38
C ALA A 54 7.97 5.02 -19.94
N ASP A 55 8.63 5.68 -20.89
CA ASP A 55 9.86 6.46 -20.63
C ASP A 55 9.59 7.68 -19.74
N THR A 56 8.39 8.26 -19.80
CA THR A 56 7.95 9.37 -18.96
C THR A 56 6.73 8.94 -18.16
N LEU A 57 6.81 9.08 -16.84
CA LEU A 57 5.72 8.74 -15.92
C LEU A 57 5.20 10.00 -15.24
N LEU A 58 3.90 10.23 -15.37
CA LEU A 58 3.22 11.39 -14.84
C LEU A 58 2.24 10.96 -13.74
N ASP A 59 2.11 11.78 -12.70
CA ASP A 59 1.19 11.47 -11.60
C ASP A 59 -0.27 11.51 -12.07
N GLU A 60 -0.57 12.28 -13.13
CA GLU A 60 -1.91 12.33 -13.73
C GLU A 60 -2.33 11.01 -14.39
N ASP A 61 -1.39 10.19 -14.85
CA ASP A 61 -1.63 8.90 -15.52
C ASP A 61 -1.83 7.73 -14.54
N MET A 62 -1.70 7.99 -13.25
CA MET A 62 -1.91 6.99 -12.20
C MET A 62 -3.30 6.35 -12.28
N GLY A 63 -3.33 5.02 -12.42
CA GLY A 63 -4.56 4.24 -12.51
C GLY A 63 -5.38 4.53 -13.77
N ARG A 64 -4.77 5.11 -14.81
CA ARG A 64 -5.43 5.47 -16.07
C ARG A 64 -4.96 4.67 -17.28
N ASP A 65 -4.04 3.73 -17.06
CA ASP A 65 -3.59 2.75 -18.03
C ASP A 65 -3.66 1.31 -17.47
N ALA A 66 -4.86 0.93 -17.03
CA ALA A 66 -5.08 -0.32 -16.31
C ALA A 66 -4.73 -1.58 -17.12
N SER A 67 -5.00 -1.58 -18.42
CA SER A 67 -4.91 -2.79 -19.25
C SER A 67 -3.46 -3.21 -19.47
N ASP A 68 -2.60 -2.26 -19.83
CA ASP A 68 -1.21 -2.57 -20.13
C ASP A 68 -0.43 -2.83 -18.85
N CYS A 69 -0.60 -2.00 -17.82
CA CYS A 69 -0.05 -2.28 -16.50
C CYS A 69 -0.46 -3.66 -15.97
N ARG A 70 -1.74 -4.05 -16.09
CA ARG A 70 -2.20 -5.39 -15.66
C ARG A 70 -1.54 -6.49 -16.48
N ASN A 71 -1.47 -6.31 -17.80
CA ASN A 71 -0.89 -7.28 -18.71
C ASN A 71 0.60 -7.50 -18.41
N LEU A 72 1.34 -6.42 -18.23
CA LEU A 72 2.77 -6.41 -17.95
C LEU A 72 3.09 -6.96 -16.55
N LEU A 73 2.27 -6.65 -15.53
CA LEU A 73 2.43 -7.25 -14.19
C LEU A 73 2.21 -8.77 -14.28
N ASN A 74 1.15 -9.22 -14.96
CA ASN A 74 0.85 -10.66 -15.12
C ASN A 74 1.96 -11.41 -15.89
N LYS A 75 2.66 -10.74 -16.80
CA LYS A 75 3.82 -11.26 -17.51
C LYS A 75 5.10 -11.23 -16.66
N GLY A 76 5.07 -10.66 -15.46
CA GLY A 76 6.24 -10.46 -14.61
C GLY A 76 7.24 -9.46 -15.17
N ARG A 77 6.81 -8.58 -16.10
CA ARG A 77 7.68 -7.57 -16.72
C ARG A 77 7.81 -6.32 -15.88
N ILE A 78 6.78 -5.98 -15.10
CA ILE A 78 6.81 -4.88 -14.16
C ILE A 78 6.46 -5.39 -12.76
N TYR A 79 6.69 -4.57 -11.75
CA TYR A 79 6.32 -4.83 -10.35
C TYR A 79 5.78 -3.54 -9.73
N ILE A 80 5.01 -3.68 -8.65
CA ILE A 80 4.47 -2.54 -7.91
C ILE A 80 5.59 -1.96 -7.03
N ARG A 81 5.81 -0.65 -7.08
CA ARG A 81 6.81 0.05 -6.26
C ARG A 81 6.40 0.04 -4.78
N SER A 82 5.13 0.29 -4.51
CA SER A 82 4.47 0.12 -3.21
C SER A 82 4.13 -1.35 -3.02
N GLY A 83 5.06 -2.12 -2.45
CA GLY A 83 4.96 -3.57 -2.40
C GLY A 83 3.86 -4.10 -1.46
N GLY A 84 2.57 -3.97 -1.78
CA GLY A 84 1.45 -4.75 -1.23
C GLY A 84 1.46 -5.02 0.29
N GLY A 85 2.03 -4.12 1.10
CA GLY A 85 2.45 -4.35 2.49
C GLY A 85 3.67 -3.50 2.86
N ASP A 86 4.17 -3.61 4.09
CA ASP A 86 5.26 -2.73 4.58
C ASP A 86 6.66 -3.14 4.09
N ASN A 87 6.81 -4.17 3.25
CA ASN A 87 8.05 -4.74 2.65
C ASN A 87 9.42 -4.14 3.05
N GLY A 88 9.76 -4.17 4.35
CA GLY A 88 11.05 -3.64 4.84
C GLY A 88 11.19 -2.12 4.84
N VAL A 89 10.12 -1.37 4.56
CA VAL A 89 10.08 0.08 4.64
C VAL A 89 10.05 0.49 6.12
N HIS A 90 11.04 1.28 6.53
CA HIS A 90 11.13 1.85 7.87
C HIS A 90 10.45 3.22 7.90
N PHE A 91 9.15 3.22 8.13
CA PHE A 91 8.33 4.45 8.22
C PHE A 91 8.68 5.35 9.42
N GLY A 92 9.25 4.77 10.49
CA GLY A 92 9.70 5.54 11.66
C GLY A 92 8.60 5.73 12.72
N ASP A 93 8.48 6.94 13.28
CA ASP A 93 7.49 7.32 14.29
C ASP A 93 6.63 8.52 13.84
N ASN A 94 5.84 9.11 14.74
CA ASN A 94 4.94 10.23 14.47
C ASN A 94 5.34 11.46 15.31
N SER A 95 6.63 11.79 15.32
CA SER A 95 7.18 12.89 16.11
C SER A 95 7.16 14.25 15.43
N SER A 96 6.86 14.31 14.12
CA SER A 96 6.71 15.58 13.38
C SER A 96 5.51 16.39 13.90
N GLU A 97 5.55 17.71 13.71
CA GLU A 97 4.40 18.57 13.94
C GLU A 97 3.27 18.36 12.91
N TRP A 98 3.60 17.79 11.74
CA TRP A 98 2.70 17.51 10.63
C TRP A 98 2.15 16.07 10.65
N ALA A 99 2.63 15.22 11.56
CA ALA A 99 2.14 13.85 11.65
C ALA A 99 0.62 13.77 11.94
N TYR A 100 -0.06 12.80 11.32
CA TYR A 100 -1.51 12.57 11.41
C TYR A 100 -2.38 13.63 10.73
N ASP A 101 -1.86 14.37 9.76
CA ASP A 101 -2.63 15.33 8.98
C ASP A 101 -3.23 14.73 7.69
N GLY A 102 -2.84 13.49 7.36
CA GLY A 102 -3.36 12.73 6.22
C GLY A 102 -2.50 12.86 4.95
N GLU A 103 -1.40 13.60 4.99
CA GLU A 103 -0.37 13.65 3.97
C GLU A 103 0.89 12.93 4.47
N CYS A 104 1.81 12.57 3.57
CA CYS A 104 3.11 12.02 3.95
C CYS A 104 4.18 13.10 3.87
N ASP A 105 4.79 13.45 4.99
CA ASP A 105 5.84 14.48 5.05
C ASP A 105 7.25 13.94 4.78
N ASP A 106 7.40 12.61 4.73
CA ASP A 106 8.71 11.98 4.64
C ASP A 106 9.33 12.12 3.23
N PRO A 107 10.43 12.88 3.06
CA PRO A 107 11.01 13.17 1.75
C PRO A 107 11.59 11.95 1.01
N ARG A 108 11.67 10.78 1.66
CA ARG A 108 12.08 9.52 1.02
C ARG A 108 11.02 8.98 0.05
N PHE A 109 9.78 9.45 0.17
CA PHE A 109 8.66 9.03 -0.65
C PHE A 109 8.36 10.02 -1.78
N LYS A 110 7.52 9.58 -2.72
CA LYS A 110 6.94 10.35 -3.81
C LYS A 110 5.51 9.87 -4.04
N GLY A 111 4.64 10.76 -4.49
CA GLY A 111 3.32 10.45 -5.01
C GLY A 111 2.30 11.53 -4.63
N PRO A 112 1.05 11.42 -5.10
CA PRO A 112 -0.03 12.35 -4.79
C PRO A 112 -0.46 12.38 -3.32
N GLY A 113 -0.04 11.43 -2.49
CA GLY A 113 -0.26 11.48 -1.05
C GLY A 113 0.79 12.28 -0.27
N MET A 114 1.80 12.84 -0.92
CA MET A 114 2.84 13.63 -0.24
C MET A 114 2.33 15.01 0.14
N ALA A 115 2.86 15.56 1.24
CA ALA A 115 2.68 16.98 1.54
C ALA A 115 3.31 17.87 0.46
N ASP A 116 2.71 19.04 0.24
CA ASP A 116 3.19 20.02 -0.76
C ASP A 116 4.59 20.56 -0.43
N THR A 117 4.94 20.62 0.87
CA THR A 117 6.25 21.05 1.35
C THR A 117 6.88 19.93 2.17
N LEU A 118 8.07 19.50 1.79
CA LEU A 118 8.80 18.43 2.46
C LEU A 118 10.05 18.98 3.14
N LEU A 119 10.23 18.69 4.42
CA LEU A 119 11.40 19.08 5.18
C LEU A 119 12.26 17.85 5.50
N GLU A 120 13.58 18.03 5.52
CA GLU A 120 14.50 16.93 5.82
C GLU A 120 14.31 16.40 7.25
N GLU A 121 13.89 17.28 8.18
CA GLU A 121 13.60 16.93 9.58
C GLU A 121 12.38 16.00 9.76
N ASP A 122 11.49 15.92 8.77
CA ASP A 122 10.32 15.02 8.79
C ASP A 122 10.65 13.59 8.33
N THR A 123 11.91 13.32 7.99
CA THR A 123 12.35 11.97 7.58
C THR A 123 12.07 10.93 8.67
N GLY A 124 11.12 10.04 8.41
CA GLY A 124 10.71 8.99 9.34
C GLY A 124 9.95 9.50 10.57
N SER A 125 9.38 10.70 10.50
CA SER A 125 8.70 11.36 11.61
C SER A 125 7.19 11.48 11.40
N ASP A 126 6.67 10.94 10.30
CA ASP A 126 5.25 10.85 9.95
C ASP A 126 4.88 9.42 9.47
N ALA A 127 5.12 8.44 10.33
CA ALA A 127 5.02 7.03 9.97
C ALA A 127 3.59 6.56 9.68
N SER A 128 2.59 7.14 10.35
CA SER A 128 1.20 6.69 10.27
C SER A 128 0.59 6.99 8.91
N ASP A 129 0.77 8.22 8.41
CA ASP A 129 0.17 8.65 7.15
C ASP A 129 0.96 8.07 5.98
N CYS A 130 2.30 8.20 6.00
CA CYS A 130 3.15 7.56 5.01
C CYS A 130 2.89 6.05 4.87
N ARG A 131 2.68 5.32 5.97
CA ARG A 131 2.35 3.89 5.88
C ARG A 131 0.98 3.64 5.25
N SER A 132 -0.04 4.42 5.61
CA SER A 132 -1.38 4.24 5.04
C SER A 132 -1.34 4.50 3.53
N LEU A 133 -0.79 5.63 3.14
CA LEU A 133 -0.68 6.06 1.75
C LEU A 133 0.18 5.10 0.93
N TYR A 134 1.27 4.57 1.50
CA TYR A 134 2.10 3.57 0.81
C TYR A 134 1.32 2.28 0.54
N ARG A 135 0.49 1.84 1.50
CA ARG A 135 -0.35 0.62 1.33
C ARG A 135 -1.50 0.83 0.36
N GLU A 136 -2.02 2.03 0.28
CA GLU A 136 -3.04 2.44 -0.71
C GLU A 136 -2.44 2.61 -2.11
N GLY A 137 -1.10 2.74 -2.18
CA GLY A 137 -0.36 2.96 -3.41
C GLY A 137 -0.43 4.40 -3.90
N SER A 138 -0.86 5.35 -3.05
CA SER A 138 -0.81 6.79 -3.35
C SER A 138 0.58 7.39 -3.16
N ILE A 139 1.50 6.69 -2.48
CA ILE A 139 2.92 7.02 -2.46
C ILE A 139 3.80 5.77 -2.67
N TRP A 140 5.03 5.98 -3.09
CA TRP A 140 6.07 4.96 -3.25
C TRP A 140 7.45 5.51 -2.88
N LEU A 141 8.41 4.62 -2.61
CA LEU A 141 9.80 5.02 -2.42
C LEU A 141 10.40 5.50 -3.76
N ARG A 142 11.15 6.59 -3.70
CA ARG A 142 11.85 7.18 -4.84
C ARG A 142 12.80 6.19 -5.52
#